data_AF-A0AA38VFP6-F1
#
_entry.id   AF-A0AA38VFP6-F1
#
_cell.length_a   1.000
_cell.length_b   1.000
_cell.length_c   1.000
_cell.angle_alpha   90.00
_cell.angle_beta   90.00
_cell.angle_gamma   90.00
#
_symmetry.space_group_name_H-M   'P 1'
#
loop_
_entity.id
_entity.type
_entity.pdbx_description
1 polymer ?
#
loop_
_entity_poly.entity_id
_entity_poly.type
_entity_poly.pdbx_seq_one_letter_code
_entity_poly.pdbx_strand_id
1 'polypeptide(L)'
;MLALRQRAACIARNSRPASLRSRRYASGSHSHGEHSHHTPAVEEPLGAAFYVALAAIPTSIFVYSISRPAKDGELTSFTKFFNSFESLSKTWEERNIVRTAIFEQAAHDKHLLYNAGRNKHVELTYPEVFQTGSPYNVPAGHYINLEKVVDHYRQQHLDEETRKSQALTERRTE
;
A
#
# COMPACT_ATOMS: atom_id res chain seq x y z
N MET A 1 4.25 2.43 -13.47
CA MET A 1 4.43 3.31 -12.30
C MET A 1 5.21 4.58 -12.64
N LEU A 2 4.70 5.45 -13.53
CA LEU A 2 5.49 6.60 -14.03
C LEU A 2 4.80 7.98 -13.90
N ALA A 3 3.50 8.05 -13.57
CA ALA A 3 2.75 9.31 -13.56
C ALA A 3 2.94 10.16 -12.28
N LEU A 4 3.41 9.57 -11.17
CA LEU A 4 3.54 10.28 -9.88
C LEU A 4 4.84 11.10 -9.74
N ARG A 5 5.83 10.91 -10.62
CA ARG A 5 7.13 11.60 -10.52
C ARG A 5 7.17 12.99 -11.17
N GLN A 6 6.21 13.31 -12.04
CA GLN A 6 6.20 14.59 -12.75
C GLN A 6 5.67 15.77 -11.92
N ARG A 7 4.94 15.53 -10.81
CA ARG A 7 4.30 16.62 -10.04
C ARG A 7 5.16 17.25 -8.95
N ALA A 8 6.22 16.57 -8.48
CA ALA A 8 7.14 17.15 -7.47
C ALA A 8 8.04 18.26 -8.05
N ALA A 9 8.40 18.18 -9.34
CA ALA A 9 9.26 19.16 -9.99
C ALA A 9 8.59 20.53 -10.21
N CYS A 10 7.26 20.60 -10.23
CA CYS A 10 6.52 21.86 -10.42
C CYS A 10 6.38 22.72 -9.15
N ILE A 11 6.58 22.16 -7.95
CA ILE A 11 6.41 22.89 -6.68
C ILE A 11 7.65 23.73 -6.34
N ALA A 12 8.82 23.40 -6.89
CA ALA A 12 10.08 24.12 -6.63
C ALA A 12 10.26 25.45 -7.39
N ARG A 13 9.33 25.84 -8.28
CA ARG A 13 9.48 27.05 -9.12
C ARG A 13 8.88 28.34 -8.54
N ASN A 14 8.20 28.28 -7.38
CA ASN A 14 7.54 29.45 -6.79
C ASN A 14 8.28 30.12 -5.62
N SER A 15 9.49 29.69 -5.26
CA SER A 15 10.34 30.44 -4.32
C SER A 15 11.01 31.62 -5.03
N ARG A 16 10.23 32.67 -5.30
CA ARG A 16 10.80 33.98 -5.68
C ARG A 16 11.62 34.49 -4.49
N PRO A 17 12.91 34.84 -4.64
CA PRO A 17 13.59 35.60 -3.61
C PRO A 17 12.89 36.96 -3.52
N ALA A 18 12.48 37.35 -2.32
CA ALA A 18 12.03 38.69 -2.03
C ALA A 18 13.12 39.67 -2.46
N SER A 19 12.89 40.42 -3.54
CA SER A 19 13.77 41.53 -3.89
C SER A 19 13.88 42.45 -2.68
N LEU A 20 15.10 42.67 -2.21
CA LEU A 20 15.41 43.70 -1.23
C LEU A 20 14.93 45.05 -1.79
N ARG A 21 13.76 45.51 -1.36
CA ARG A 21 13.32 46.88 -1.58
C ARG A 21 14.27 47.77 -0.79
N SER A 22 15.14 48.48 -1.50
CA SER A 22 15.86 49.64 -0.97
C SER A 22 14.83 50.63 -0.43
N ARG A 23 14.85 50.90 0.88
CA ARG A 23 14.12 52.01 1.49
C ARG A 23 14.69 53.29 0.90
N ARG A 24 13.94 53.95 0.01
CA ARG A 24 14.20 55.36 -0.29
C ARG A 24 13.66 56.17 0.87
N TYR A 25 14.56 56.79 1.63
CA TYR A 25 14.20 57.87 2.53
C TYR A 25 13.65 59.01 1.69
N ALA A 26 12.40 59.40 1.94
CA ALA A 26 11.83 60.62 1.39
C ALA A 26 12.39 61.81 2.19
N SER A 27 13.59 62.26 1.84
CA SER A 27 14.04 63.62 2.16
C SER A 27 14.12 64.39 0.84
N GLY A 28 12.96 64.86 0.40
CA GLY A 28 12.84 65.81 -0.70
C GLY A 28 13.45 67.14 -0.28
N SER A 29 14.32 67.64 -1.14
CA SER A 29 15.10 68.87 -1.07
C SER A 29 14.27 70.11 -0.74
N HIS A 30 14.79 70.92 0.19
CA HIS A 30 14.47 72.33 0.30
C HIS A 30 14.96 73.08 -0.96
N SER A 31 14.05 73.56 -1.81
CA SER A 31 14.32 74.67 -2.72
C SER A 31 13.07 75.53 -2.86
N HIS A 32 13.24 76.82 -2.55
CA HIS A 32 12.24 77.88 -2.62
C HIS A 32 11.70 78.04 -4.05
N GLY A 33 10.37 78.17 -4.19
CA GLY A 33 9.75 78.50 -5.48
C GLY A 33 8.29 78.08 -5.58
N GLU A 34 7.41 79.04 -5.29
CA GLU A 34 6.03 79.23 -5.73
C GLU A 34 5.35 78.26 -6.74
N HIS A 35 4.07 77.99 -6.45
CA HIS A 35 2.94 77.60 -7.31
C HIS A 35 2.72 76.11 -7.71
N SER A 36 1.73 75.54 -7.01
CA SER A 36 0.66 74.66 -7.54
C SER A 36 1.05 73.32 -8.19
N HIS A 37 1.30 72.32 -7.35
CA HIS A 37 1.08 70.91 -7.72
C HIS A 37 0.24 70.23 -6.64
N HIS A 38 -1.07 70.12 -6.87
CA HIS A 38 -1.92 69.18 -6.15
C HIS A 38 -1.42 67.77 -6.43
N THR A 39 -0.59 67.22 -5.55
CA THR A 39 -0.42 65.77 -5.47
C THR A 39 -1.78 65.21 -5.05
N PRO A 40 -2.32 64.19 -5.74
CA PRO A 40 -3.54 63.55 -5.26
C PRO A 40 -3.22 63.01 -3.87
N ALA A 41 -4.03 63.35 -2.86
CA ALA A 41 -3.98 62.70 -1.57
C ALA A 41 -4.24 61.21 -1.84
N VAL A 42 -3.16 60.42 -1.92
CA VAL A 42 -3.28 58.98 -2.07
C VAL A 42 -3.81 58.49 -0.74
N GLU A 43 -5.09 58.13 -0.69
CA GLU A 43 -5.66 57.42 0.45
C GLU A 43 -4.92 56.08 0.55
N GLU A 44 -3.91 56.00 1.41
CA GLU A 44 -3.26 54.73 1.68
C GLU A 44 -4.30 53.81 2.37
N PRO A 45 -4.72 52.71 1.73
CA PRO A 45 -5.70 51.83 2.33
C PRO A 45 -5.08 51.23 3.60
N LEU A 46 -5.90 51.09 4.63
CA LEU A 46 -5.49 50.40 5.87
C LEU A 46 -4.83 49.07 5.49
N GLY A 47 -3.59 48.88 5.93
CA GLY A 47 -2.78 47.72 5.51
C GLY A 47 -3.47 46.40 5.86
N ALA A 48 -3.15 45.32 5.14
CA ALA A 48 -3.77 44.00 5.33
C ALA A 48 -3.75 43.52 6.80
N ALA A 49 -2.73 43.89 7.57
CA ALA A 49 -2.63 43.58 8.99
C ALA A 49 -3.79 44.16 9.82
N PHE A 50 -4.33 45.33 9.46
CA PHE A 50 -5.47 45.93 10.14
C PHE A 50 -6.73 45.08 9.97
N TYR A 51 -7.02 44.64 8.74
CA TYR A 51 -8.18 43.77 8.49
C TYR A 51 -8.01 42.39 9.12
N VAL A 52 -6.79 41.84 9.14
CA VAL A 52 -6.51 40.59 9.84
C VAL A 52 -6.74 40.75 11.34
N ALA A 53 -6.27 41.84 11.96
CA ALA A 53 -6.51 42.10 13.39
C ALA A 53 -8.01 42.29 13.69
N LEU A 54 -8.73 43.01 12.82
CA LEU A 54 -10.15 43.26 12.96
C LEU A 54 -10.98 41.98 12.81
N ALA A 55 -10.52 41.01 12.01
CA ALA A 55 -11.11 39.67 11.95
C ALA A 55 -10.66 38.76 13.11
N ALA A 56 -9.40 38.85 13.54
CA ALA A 56 -8.81 38.00 14.57
C ALA A 56 -9.46 38.21 15.95
N ILE A 57 -9.81 39.46 16.29
CA ILE A 57 -10.44 39.78 17.58
C ILE A 57 -11.80 39.08 17.75
N PRO A 58 -12.82 39.29 16.89
CA PRO A 58 -14.11 38.63 17.04
C PRO A 58 -14.02 37.11 16.85
N THR A 59 -13.15 36.62 15.96
CA THR A 59 -12.95 35.17 15.79
C THR A 59 -12.34 34.54 17.05
N SER A 60 -11.39 35.19 17.72
CA SER A 60 -10.82 34.69 18.97
C SER A 60 -11.85 34.63 20.09
N ILE A 61 -12.74 35.63 20.20
CA ILE A 61 -13.82 35.67 21.19
C ILE A 61 -14.85 34.56 20.90
N PHE A 62 -15.18 34.36 19.63
CA PHE A 62 -16.08 33.29 19.19
C PHE A 62 -15.52 31.90 19.46
N VAL A 63 -14.25 31.65 19.14
CA VAL A 63 -13.58 30.39 19.46
C VAL A 63 -13.52 30.17 20.97
N TYR A 64 -13.23 31.22 21.75
CA TYR A 64 -13.18 31.15 23.20
C TYR A 64 -14.54 30.85 23.82
N SER A 65 -15.62 31.45 23.32
CA SER A 65 -16.98 31.18 23.84
C SER A 65 -17.43 29.75 23.55
N ILE A 66 -17.05 29.22 22.38
CA ILE A 66 -17.37 27.86 21.95
C ILE A 66 -16.53 26.79 22.64
N SER A 67 -15.27 27.12 22.98
CA SER A 67 -14.32 26.18 23.58
C SER A 67 -14.66 25.86 25.05
N ARG A 68 -15.41 26.73 25.73
CA ARG A 68 -15.77 26.54 27.15
C ARG A 68 -16.72 25.35 27.34
N PRO A 69 -16.41 24.40 28.24
CA PRO A 69 -17.31 23.31 28.57
C PRO A 69 -18.62 23.82 29.18
N ALA A 70 -19.71 23.06 29.02
CA ALA A 70 -20.97 23.37 29.68
C ALA A 70 -20.80 23.30 31.21
N LYS A 71 -21.66 24.00 31.95
CA LYS A 71 -21.60 24.08 33.43
C LYS A 71 -21.61 22.71 34.12
N ASP A 72 -22.14 21.70 33.43
CA ASP A 72 -22.30 20.33 33.93
C ASP A 72 -21.10 19.41 33.58
N GLY A 73 -20.01 19.96 33.06
CA GLY A 73 -18.82 19.18 32.68
C GLY A 73 -18.97 18.37 31.38
N GLU A 74 -20.09 18.54 30.67
CA GLU A 74 -20.28 17.90 29.36
C GLU A 74 -19.36 18.48 28.28
N LEU A 75 -18.92 17.59 27.39
CA LEU A 75 -18.16 17.94 26.19
C LEU A 75 -18.92 18.97 25.34
N THR A 76 -18.22 19.99 24.88
CA THR A 76 -18.74 20.99 23.93
C THR A 76 -19.30 20.36 22.67
N SER A 77 -20.33 20.97 22.07
CA SER A 77 -20.97 20.46 20.85
C SER A 77 -19.98 20.23 19.69
N PHE A 78 -18.90 21.02 19.63
CA PHE A 78 -17.81 20.83 18.67
C PHE A 78 -17.00 19.56 18.94
N THR A 79 -16.71 19.27 20.21
CA THR A 79 -16.06 18.02 20.60
C THR A 79 -16.94 16.83 20.28
N LYS A 80 -18.26 16.91 20.53
CA LYS A 80 -19.23 15.88 20.12
C LYS A 80 -19.25 15.68 18.60
N PHE A 81 -19.15 16.77 17.82
CA PHE A 81 -19.04 16.72 16.37
C PHE A 81 -17.73 16.04 15.91
N PHE A 82 -16.57 16.41 16.48
CA PHE A 82 -15.31 15.74 16.14
C PHE A 82 -15.28 14.26 16.55
N ASN A 83 -15.86 13.91 17.71
CA ASN A 83 -16.02 12.52 18.13
C ASN A 83 -16.88 11.71 17.14
N SER A 84 -17.81 12.33 16.42
CA SER A 84 -18.54 11.63 15.36
C SER A 84 -17.63 11.19 14.20
N PHE A 85 -16.59 11.98 13.87
CA PHE A 85 -15.59 11.61 12.86
C PHE A 85 -14.60 10.55 13.34
N GLU A 86 -14.43 10.38 14.65
CA GLU A 86 -13.61 9.31 15.21
C GLU A 86 -14.16 7.92 14.84
N SER A 87 -15.47 7.78 14.74
CA SER A 87 -16.09 6.54 14.25
C SER A 87 -15.69 6.25 12.79
N LEU A 88 -15.62 7.29 11.95
CA LEU A 88 -15.16 7.17 10.58
C LEU A 88 -13.69 6.74 10.57
N SER A 89 -12.79 7.40 11.32
CA SER A 89 -11.37 7.04 11.33
C SER A 89 -11.14 5.58 11.72
N LYS A 90 -11.89 5.05 12.71
CA LYS A 90 -11.84 3.64 13.10
C LYS A 90 -12.25 2.71 11.95
N THR A 91 -13.35 2.98 11.26
CA THR A 91 -13.76 2.16 10.10
C THR A 91 -12.75 2.20 8.96
N TRP A 92 -12.05 3.32 8.76
CA TRP A 92 -11.00 3.45 7.74
C TRP A 92 -9.75 2.67 8.15
N GLU A 93 -9.38 2.70 9.42
CA GLU A 93 -8.28 1.92 10.00
C GLU A 93 -8.54 0.41 9.86
N GLU A 94 -9.72 -0.07 10.27
CA GLU A 94 -10.12 -1.48 10.12
C GLU A 94 -10.06 -1.95 8.66
N ARG A 95 -10.58 -1.15 7.73
CA ARG A 95 -10.51 -1.47 6.29
C ARG A 95 -9.08 -1.51 5.77
N ASN A 96 -8.22 -0.62 6.27
CA ASN A 96 -6.81 -0.61 5.86
C ASN A 96 -6.09 -1.85 6.37
N ILE A 97 -6.32 -2.26 7.61
CA ILE A 97 -5.76 -3.49 8.20
C ILE A 97 -6.18 -4.72 7.36
N VAL A 98 -7.46 -4.83 7.03
CA VAL A 98 -7.95 -5.96 6.20
C VAL A 98 -7.30 -5.93 4.81
N ARG A 99 -7.18 -4.76 4.19
CA ARG A 99 -6.52 -4.63 2.88
C ARG A 99 -5.05 -5.03 2.94
N THR A 100 -4.30 -4.57 3.95
CA THR A 100 -2.88 -4.94 4.08
C THR A 100 -2.72 -6.44 4.28
N ALA A 101 -3.55 -7.05 5.13
CA ALA A 101 -3.54 -8.50 5.34
C ALA A 101 -3.81 -9.29 4.05
N ILE A 102 -4.79 -8.86 3.25
CA ILE A 102 -5.09 -9.49 1.94
C ILE A 102 -3.89 -9.35 0.98
N PHE A 103 -3.26 -8.17 0.93
CA PHE A 103 -2.10 -7.96 0.07
C PHE A 103 -0.89 -8.78 0.50
N GLU A 104 -0.65 -8.92 1.81
CA GLU A 104 0.42 -9.74 2.36
C GLU A 104 0.20 -11.22 2.03
N GLN A 105 -1.02 -11.73 2.23
CA GLN A 105 -1.39 -13.09 1.86
C GLN A 105 -1.22 -13.33 0.35
N ALA A 106 -1.74 -12.42 -0.48
CA ALA A 106 -1.61 -12.54 -1.93
C ALA A 106 -0.15 -12.49 -2.40
N ALA A 107 0.70 -11.68 -1.75
CA ALA A 107 2.13 -11.63 -2.04
C ALA A 107 2.84 -12.93 -1.62
N HIS A 108 2.48 -13.48 -0.47
CA HIS A 108 2.99 -14.76 0.01
C HIS A 108 2.63 -15.91 -0.94
N ASP A 109 1.36 -16.02 -1.33
CA ASP A 109 0.88 -17.07 -2.22
C ASP A 109 1.48 -16.93 -3.62
N LYS A 110 1.62 -15.69 -4.11
CA LYS A 110 2.35 -15.39 -5.34
C LYS A 110 3.78 -15.90 -5.27
N HIS A 111 4.48 -15.65 -4.16
CA HIS A 111 5.85 -16.11 -3.97
C HIS A 111 5.93 -17.65 -3.99
N LEU A 112 5.02 -18.33 -3.29
CA LEU A 112 4.94 -19.79 -3.31
C LEU A 112 4.71 -20.32 -4.73
N LEU A 113 3.77 -19.76 -5.49
CA LEU A 113 3.44 -20.27 -6.83
C LEU A 113 4.55 -20.03 -7.86
N TYR A 114 5.31 -18.93 -7.76
CA TYR A 114 6.41 -18.67 -8.69
C TYR A 114 7.69 -19.42 -8.35
N ASN A 115 7.97 -19.63 -7.07
CA ASN A 115 9.25 -20.20 -6.63
C ASN A 115 9.15 -21.68 -6.23
N ALA A 116 7.96 -22.22 -5.97
CA ALA A 116 7.81 -23.65 -5.76
C ALA A 116 8.12 -24.40 -7.06
N GLY A 117 9.12 -25.29 -7.00
CA GLY A 117 9.40 -26.20 -8.10
C GLY A 117 8.17 -27.07 -8.39
N ARG A 118 7.88 -27.27 -9.68
CA ARG A 118 6.76 -28.14 -10.08
C ARG A 118 6.99 -29.54 -9.53
N ASN A 119 6.01 -30.09 -8.81
CA ASN A 119 6.13 -31.46 -8.31
C ASN A 119 6.25 -32.40 -9.52
N LYS A 120 7.38 -33.12 -9.59
CA LYS A 120 7.66 -34.08 -10.68
C LYS A 120 6.87 -35.38 -10.49
N HIS A 121 6.36 -35.61 -9.29
CA HIS A 121 5.63 -36.82 -8.93
C HIS A 121 4.15 -36.47 -8.80
N VAL A 122 3.32 -37.16 -9.60
CA VAL A 122 1.88 -37.12 -9.44
C VAL A 122 1.52 -38.34 -8.62
N GLU A 123 0.98 -38.14 -7.42
CA GLU A 123 0.40 -39.23 -6.65
C GLU A 123 -0.89 -39.67 -7.33
N LEU A 124 -0.88 -40.91 -7.83
CA LEU A 124 -2.05 -41.51 -8.44
C LEU A 124 -2.91 -42.12 -7.33
N THR A 125 -4.15 -41.64 -7.21
CA THR A 125 -5.13 -42.21 -6.26
C THR A 125 -5.50 -43.66 -6.63
N TYR A 126 -5.38 -44.01 -7.92
CA TYR A 126 -5.55 -45.38 -8.40
C TYR A 126 -4.46 -45.72 -9.42
N PRO A 127 -3.68 -46.79 -9.22
CA PRO A 127 -2.60 -47.17 -10.13
C PRO A 127 -3.11 -47.76 -11.45
N GLU A 128 -4.35 -48.26 -11.49
CA GLU A 128 -4.94 -48.85 -12.70
C GLU A 128 -5.18 -47.84 -13.83
N VAL A 129 -5.01 -46.53 -13.58
CA VAL A 129 -5.18 -45.46 -14.59
C VAL A 129 -4.30 -45.65 -15.82
N PHE A 130 -3.14 -46.30 -15.66
CA PHE A 130 -2.24 -46.58 -16.77
C PHE A 130 -2.82 -47.56 -17.79
N GLN A 131 -3.79 -48.38 -17.37
CA GLN A 131 -4.41 -49.40 -18.21
C GLN A 131 -5.86 -49.05 -18.58
N THR A 132 -6.49 -48.10 -17.88
CA THR A 132 -7.87 -47.69 -18.15
C THR A 132 -7.92 -46.42 -18.99
N GLY A 133 -8.31 -46.55 -20.26
CA GLY A 133 -8.59 -45.42 -21.16
C GLY A 133 -10.08 -45.28 -21.46
N SER A 134 -10.41 -44.37 -22.39
CA SER A 134 -11.78 -44.22 -22.90
C SER A 134 -12.27 -45.53 -23.53
N PRO A 135 -13.50 -45.99 -23.27
CA PRO A 135 -14.04 -47.18 -23.94
C PRO A 135 -14.40 -46.92 -25.41
N TYR A 136 -14.49 -45.65 -25.84
CA TYR A 136 -14.91 -45.26 -27.18
C TYR A 136 -13.78 -44.57 -27.96
N ASN A 137 -13.70 -44.87 -29.26
CA ASN A 137 -12.82 -44.22 -30.23
C ASN A 137 -11.32 -44.27 -29.87
N VAL A 138 -10.83 -45.43 -29.42
CA VAL A 138 -9.40 -45.63 -29.12
C VAL A 138 -8.72 -46.30 -30.32
N PRO A 139 -7.75 -45.65 -30.98
CA PRO A 139 -7.01 -46.26 -32.07
C PRO A 139 -6.16 -47.43 -31.54
N ALA A 140 -5.94 -48.44 -32.38
CA ALA A 140 -5.08 -49.57 -32.04
C ALA A 140 -3.66 -49.08 -31.69
N GLY A 141 -3.09 -49.58 -30.59
CA GLY A 141 -1.77 -49.16 -30.09
C GLY A 141 -1.76 -47.89 -29.24
N HIS A 142 -2.92 -47.36 -28.83
CA HIS A 142 -2.99 -46.20 -27.93
C HIS A 142 -2.40 -46.46 -26.54
N TYR A 143 -2.53 -47.68 -26.04
CA TYR A 143 -1.99 -48.07 -24.73
C TYR A 143 -0.50 -48.41 -24.85
N ILE A 144 0.29 -47.90 -23.90
CA ILE A 144 1.74 -48.14 -23.84
C ILE A 144 1.99 -49.59 -23.41
N ASN A 145 2.91 -50.28 -24.09
CA ASN A 145 3.35 -51.60 -23.64
C ASN A 145 4.17 -51.46 -22.34
N LEU A 146 3.65 -52.03 -21.25
CA LEU A 146 4.26 -52.01 -19.91
C LEU A 146 5.12 -53.25 -19.62
N GLU A 147 5.25 -54.21 -20.53
CA GLU A 147 5.98 -55.48 -20.32
C GLU A 147 7.39 -55.25 -19.78
N LYS A 148 8.13 -54.30 -20.34
CA LYS A 148 9.49 -53.99 -19.87
C LYS A 148 9.54 -53.48 -18.43
N VAL A 149 8.52 -52.72 -18.01
CA VAL A 149 8.40 -52.19 -16.64
C VAL A 149 8.06 -53.34 -15.70
N VAL A 150 7.13 -54.21 -16.11
CA VAL A 150 6.75 -55.43 -15.38
C VAL A 150 7.96 -56.33 -15.19
N ASP A 151 8.76 -56.57 -16.24
CA ASP A 151 9.95 -57.41 -16.18
C ASP A 151 11.03 -56.83 -15.26
N HIS A 152 11.25 -55.51 -15.30
CA HIS A 152 12.16 -54.82 -14.39
C HIS A 152 11.77 -55.03 -12.92
N TYR A 153 10.51 -54.81 -12.56
CA TYR A 153 10.06 -54.99 -11.17
C TYR A 153 10.02 -56.46 -10.75
N ARG A 154 9.73 -57.38 -11.69
CA ARG A 154 9.82 -58.82 -11.45
C ARG A 154 11.26 -59.23 -11.12
N GLN A 155 12.25 -58.70 -11.85
CA GLN A 155 13.67 -58.94 -11.56
C GLN A 155 14.06 -58.38 -10.19
N GLN A 156 13.69 -57.13 -9.89
CA GLN A 156 13.96 -56.53 -8.57
C GLN A 156 13.38 -57.36 -7.42
N HIS A 157 12.16 -57.86 -7.56
CA HIS A 157 11.54 -58.72 -6.56
C HIS A 157 12.32 -60.02 -6.36
N LEU A 158 12.74 -60.68 -7.45
CA LEU A 158 13.54 -61.91 -7.34
C LEU A 158 14.86 -61.65 -6.63
N ASP A 159 15.57 -60.57 -6.98
CA ASP A 159 16.83 -60.18 -6.34
C ASP A 159 16.64 -59.92 -4.84
N GLU A 160 15.57 -59.23 -4.45
CA GLU A 160 15.25 -58.99 -3.04
C GLU A 160 14.95 -60.29 -2.27
N GLU A 161 14.21 -61.24 -2.88
CA GLU A 161 13.94 -62.55 -2.28
C GLU A 161 15.22 -63.39 -2.13
N THR A 162 16.13 -63.33 -3.12
CA THR A 162 17.44 -63.98 -2.96
C THR A 162 18.23 -63.35 -1.82
N ARG A 163 18.23 -62.02 -1.68
CA ARG A 163 18.91 -61.32 -0.59
C ARG A 163 18.31 -61.67 0.78
N LYS A 164 16.98 -61.72 0.89
CA LYS A 164 16.28 -62.10 2.12
C LYS A 164 16.58 -63.55 2.51
N SER A 165 16.56 -64.48 1.56
CA SER A 165 16.84 -65.89 1.84
C SER A 165 18.30 -66.14 2.26
N GLN A 166 19.26 -65.44 1.66
CA GLN A 166 20.67 -65.46 2.09
C GLN A 166 20.82 -64.94 3.53
N ALA A 167 20.27 -63.77 3.83
CA ALA A 167 20.32 -63.20 5.18
C ALA A 167 19.65 -64.10 6.25
N LEU A 168 18.58 -64.81 5.89
CA LEU A 168 17.93 -65.79 6.78
C LEU A 168 18.79 -67.04 6.99
N THR A 169 19.53 -67.46 5.98
CA THR A 169 20.44 -68.62 6.06
C THR A 169 21.62 -68.28 6.97
N GLU A 170 22.23 -67.12 6.78
CA GLU A 170 23.34 -66.61 7.61
C GLU A 170 22.94 -66.49 9.09
N ARG A 171 21.78 -65.89 9.39
CA ARG A 171 21.24 -65.82 10.77
C ARG A 171 20.95 -67.17 11.41
N ARG A 172 20.70 -68.21 10.62
CA ARG A 172 20.38 -69.56 11.13
C ARG A 172 21.65 -70.36 11.41
N THR A 173 22.77 -69.99 10.80
CA THR A 173 24.07 -70.63 10.99
C THR A 173 24.88 -70.03 12.14
N GLU A 174 24.54 -68.82 12.60
CA GLU A 174 25.00 -68.23 13.88
C GLU A 174 24.24 -68.82 15.07
#